data_AF-A0A7S0AKI4-F1
#
_entry.id   AF-A0A7S0AKI4-F1
#
_cell.length_a   1.000
_cell.length_b   1.000
_cell.length_c   1.000
_cell.angle_alpha   90.00
_cell.angle_beta   90.00
_cell.angle_gamma   90.00
#
_symmetry.space_group_name_H-M   'P 1'
#
loop_
_entity.id
_entity.type
_entity.pdbx_description
1 polymer ?
#
loop_
_entity_poly.entity_id
_entity_poly.type
_entity_poly.pdbx_seq_one_letter_code
_entity_poly.pdbx_strand_id
1 'polypeptide(L)'
;GGESALFPCGLCGGQGQLLLRNCEGRWCARCSRHPGCQGTIWLPESVVAAAVDGHCAVCGPRLRYVVRTLRVRLAYGPASAMLPPGSDTLQGVCIAGCSNILERLGA
;
A
#
# COMPACT_ATOMS: atom_id res chain seq x y z
N GLY A 1 -11.20 -6.65 14.38
CA GLY A 1 -11.68 -6.02 13.13
C GLY A 1 -10.56 -6.11 12.11
N GLY A 2 -10.85 -6.67 10.94
CA GLY A 2 -9.91 -7.39 10.08
C GLY A 2 -8.65 -6.64 9.64
N GLU A 3 -7.49 -7.21 9.99
CA GLU A 3 -6.23 -6.87 9.34
C GLU A 3 -6.34 -7.20 7.86
N SER A 4 -6.32 -6.18 7.01
CA SER A 4 -6.58 -6.35 5.59
C SER A 4 -5.28 -6.71 4.89
N ALA A 5 -5.11 -8.02 4.63
CA ALA A 5 -3.97 -8.55 3.88
C ALA A 5 -3.94 -8.00 2.46
N LEU A 6 -2.73 -7.64 2.00
CA LEU A 6 -2.49 -7.05 0.69
C LEU A 6 -2.05 -8.10 -0.32
N PHE A 7 -0.99 -8.85 0.01
CA PHE A 7 -0.43 -9.96 -0.77
C PHE A 7 0.66 -10.69 0.05
N PRO A 8 1.13 -11.87 -0.39
CA PRO A 8 2.17 -12.63 0.28
C PRO A 8 3.49 -11.84 0.42
N CYS A 9 4.16 -11.98 1.57
CA CYS A 9 5.45 -11.36 1.80
C CYS A 9 6.57 -12.11 1.08
N GLY A 10 7.29 -11.45 0.16
CA GLY A 10 8.42 -12.05 -0.55
C GLY A 10 9.63 -12.38 0.33
N LEU A 11 9.85 -11.62 1.42
CA LEU A 11 11.04 -11.77 2.27
C LEU A 11 11.06 -13.09 3.06
N CYS A 12 9.89 -13.59 3.48
CA CYS A 12 9.76 -14.89 4.15
C CYS A 12 9.24 -15.99 3.21
N GLY A 13 9.44 -15.83 1.89
CA GLY A 13 9.03 -16.84 0.90
C GLY A 13 7.52 -17.10 0.86
N GLY A 14 6.69 -16.10 1.16
CA GLY A 14 5.23 -16.23 1.16
C GLY A 14 4.63 -16.86 2.42
N GLN A 15 5.45 -17.21 3.43
CA GLN A 15 4.94 -17.77 4.69
C GLN A 15 4.17 -16.77 5.56
N GLY A 16 4.19 -15.48 5.21
CA GLY A 16 3.42 -14.41 5.83
C GLY A 16 2.75 -13.55 4.77
N GLN A 17 1.84 -12.68 5.21
CA GLN A 17 1.15 -11.71 4.36
C GLN A 17 1.60 -10.30 4.71
N LEU A 18 1.74 -9.41 3.72
CA LEU A 18 1.86 -7.98 4.01
C LEU A 18 0.49 -7.43 4.38
N LEU A 19 0.40 -6.88 5.59
CA LEU A 19 -0.82 -6.30 6.16
C LEU A 19 -0.68 -4.78 6.16
N LEU A 20 -1.74 -4.07 5.76
CA LEU A 20 -1.78 -2.62 5.93
C LEU A 20 -1.86 -2.27 7.42
N ARG A 21 -0.95 -1.42 7.89
CA ARG A 21 -0.88 -0.95 9.28
C ARG A 21 -0.54 0.54 9.34
N ASN A 22 -0.98 1.20 10.39
CA ASN A 22 -0.39 2.47 10.81
C ASN A 22 0.72 2.17 11.83
N CYS A 23 1.92 2.62 11.51
CA CYS A 23 3.16 2.27 12.18
C CYS A 23 3.72 3.59 12.75
N GLU A 24 3.25 3.98 13.93
CA GLU A 24 3.63 5.22 14.63
C GLU A 24 3.35 6.49 13.80
N GLY A 25 2.14 6.60 13.26
CA GLY A 25 1.72 7.76 12.46
C GLY A 25 2.03 7.61 10.98
N ARG A 26 2.94 6.71 10.58
CA ARG A 26 3.24 6.44 9.17
C ARG A 26 2.59 5.15 8.69
N TRP A 27 1.88 5.20 7.57
CA TRP A 27 1.27 4.00 7.00
C TRP A 27 2.29 3.07 6.35
N CYS A 28 2.17 1.77 6.61
CA CYS A 28 3.11 0.76 6.15
C CYS A 28 2.41 -0.57 5.84
N ALA A 29 2.93 -1.32 4.88
CA ALA A 29 2.57 -2.71 4.66
C ALA A 29 3.60 -3.59 5.34
N ARG A 30 3.25 -4.17 6.50
CA ARG A 30 4.15 -4.95 7.35
C ARG A 30 3.79 -6.43 7.33
N CYS A 31 4.79 -7.28 7.27
CA CYS A 31 4.61 -8.73 7.32
C CYS A 31 3.88 -9.17 8.60
N SER A 32 2.90 -10.07 8.45
CA SER A 32 2.15 -10.67 9.56
C SER A 32 3.01 -11.46 10.53
N ARG A 33 4.23 -11.85 10.13
CA ARG A 33 5.20 -12.57 10.95
C ARG A 33 6.20 -11.68 11.68
N HIS A 34 6.03 -10.36 11.63
CA HIS A 34 6.84 -9.45 12.44
C HIS A 34 6.68 -9.78 13.95
N PRO A 35 7.77 -9.77 14.76
CA PRO A 35 9.14 -9.36 14.43
C PRO A 35 10.02 -10.45 13.78
N GLY A 36 9.56 -11.69 13.68
CA GLY A 36 10.31 -12.79 13.03
C GLY A 36 10.56 -12.61 11.53
N CYS A 37 9.82 -11.71 10.87
CA CYS A 37 10.10 -11.23 9.51
C CYS A 37 10.05 -9.71 9.48
N GLN A 38 11.09 -9.07 8.94
CA GLN A 38 11.22 -7.61 8.86
C GLN A 38 10.65 -7.01 7.57
N GLY A 39 9.96 -7.82 6.76
CA GLY A 39 9.37 -7.38 5.49
C GLY A 39 8.37 -6.24 5.70
N THR A 40 8.76 -5.03 5.31
CA THR A 40 7.97 -3.82 5.46
C THR A 40 8.12 -2.95 4.21
N ILE A 41 7.00 -2.48 3.66
CA ILE A 41 6.96 -1.48 2.59
C ILE A 41 6.32 -0.23 3.19
N TRP A 42 7.09 0.85 3.27
CA TRP A 42 6.59 2.11 3.79
C TRP A 42 5.83 2.87 2.71
N LEU A 43 4.66 3.40 3.05
CA LEU A 43 4.01 4.38 2.19
C LEU A 43 4.77 5.72 2.28
N PRO A 44 4.65 6.57 1.26
CA PRO A 44 5.15 7.95 1.31
C PRO A 44 4.58 8.71 2.51
N GLU A 45 5.36 9.63 3.06
CA GLU A 45 4.96 10.43 4.23
C GLU A 45 3.78 11.37 3.94
N SER A 46 3.59 11.70 2.66
CA SER A 46 2.41 12.41 2.18
C SER A 46 1.10 11.64 2.39
N VAL A 47 1.13 10.33 2.64
CA VAL A 47 -0.07 9.53 2.90
C VAL A 47 -0.50 9.64 4.36
N VAL A 48 -1.63 10.31 4.60
CA VAL A 48 -2.19 10.54 5.95
C VAL A 48 -3.21 9.47 6.36
N ALA A 49 -3.88 8.84 5.40
CA ALA A 49 -4.77 7.71 5.64
C ALA A 49 -4.65 6.67 4.53
N ALA A 50 -4.80 5.40 4.87
CA ALA A 50 -4.83 4.32 3.90
C ALA A 50 -5.87 3.27 4.28
N ALA A 51 -6.53 2.71 3.29
CA ALA A 51 -7.47 1.60 3.42
C ALA A 51 -7.31 0.64 2.25
N VAL A 52 -7.62 -0.64 2.46
CA VAL A 52 -7.66 -1.62 1.37
C VAL A 52 -8.92 -1.40 0.54
N ASP A 53 -8.75 -1.29 -0.77
CA ASP A 53 -9.81 -0.92 -1.70
C ASP A 53 -9.66 -1.70 -3.01
N GLY A 54 -10.27 -2.88 -3.08
CA GLY A 54 -10.33 -3.70 -4.30
C GLY A 54 -9.12 -4.60 -4.56
N HIS A 55 -8.96 -4.99 -5.82
CA HIS A 55 -7.95 -5.91 -6.31
C HIS A 55 -7.19 -5.31 -7.49
N CYS A 56 -5.90 -5.60 -7.57
CA CYS A 56 -5.10 -5.22 -8.71
C CYS A 56 -5.33 -6.18 -9.88
N ALA A 57 -5.96 -5.68 -10.96
CA ALA A 57 -6.21 -6.44 -12.18
C ALA A 57 -4.93 -6.81 -12.96
N VAL A 58 -3.79 -6.16 -12.67
CA VAL A 58 -2.51 -6.41 -13.35
C VAL A 58 -1.62 -7.36 -12.57
N CYS A 59 -1.32 -7.03 -11.31
CA CYS A 59 -0.42 -7.84 -10.48
C CYS A 59 -1.02 -9.20 -10.11
N GLY A 60 -2.33 -9.29 -9.88
CA GLY A 60 -2.96 -10.54 -9.49
C GLY A 60 -2.72 -11.67 -10.50
N PRO A 61 -3.10 -11.49 -11.78
CA PRO A 61 -2.83 -12.47 -12.83
C PRO A 61 -1.33 -12.71 -13.08
N ARG A 62 -0.52 -11.64 -13.09
CA ARG A 62 0.92 -11.72 -13.36
C ARG A 62 1.68 -12.52 -12.31
N LEU A 63 1.33 -12.35 -11.04
CA LEU A 63 2.03 -12.96 -9.91
C LEU A 63 1.36 -14.26 -9.43
N ARG A 64 0.17 -14.59 -9.97
CA ARG A 64 -0.63 -15.78 -9.64
C ARG A 64 -1.04 -15.87 -8.17
N TYR A 65 -1.27 -14.73 -7.51
CA TYR A 65 -1.86 -14.64 -6.18
C TYR A 65 -2.70 -13.38 -6.04
N VAL A 66 -3.53 -13.32 -4.99
CA VAL A 66 -4.37 -12.15 -4.71
C VAL A 66 -3.49 -10.95 -4.36
N VAL A 67 -3.65 -9.85 -5.11
CA VAL A 67 -3.04 -8.55 -4.81
C VAL A 67 -4.15 -7.54 -4.61
N ARG A 68 -4.22 -6.96 -3.42
CA ARG A 68 -5.17 -5.90 -3.09
C ARG A 68 -4.57 -4.53 -3.40
N THR A 69 -5.44 -3.61 -3.79
CA THR A 69 -5.12 -2.19 -3.99
C THR A 69 -5.49 -1.38 -2.76
N LEU A 70 -4.96 -0.16 -2.68
CA LEU A 70 -5.23 0.79 -1.61
C LEU A 70 -6.03 1.98 -2.12
N ARG A 71 -6.86 2.50 -1.22
CA ARG A 71 -7.31 3.89 -1.21
C ARG A 71 -6.45 4.65 -0.23
N VAL A 72 -5.82 5.74 -0.69
CA VAL A 72 -4.97 6.58 0.15
C VAL A 72 -5.47 8.01 0.13
N ARG A 73 -5.39 8.68 1.27
CA ARG A 73 -5.58 10.13 1.39
C ARG A 73 -4.23 10.79 1.55
N LEU A 74 -4.03 11.88 0.83
CA LEU A 74 -2.79 12.65 0.84
C LEU A 74 -2.93 13.87 1.75
N ALA A 75 -1.83 14.26 2.38
CA ALA A 75 -1.70 15.57 2.99
C ALA A 75 -1.86 16.66 1.92
N TYR A 76 -2.43 17.79 2.30
CA TYR A 76 -2.55 18.94 1.42
C TYR A 76 -1.16 19.47 1.08
N GLY A 77 -0.83 19.56 -0.21
CA GLY A 77 0.49 19.99 -0.67
C GLY A 77 0.84 19.51 -2.08
N PRO A 78 2.14 19.42 -2.41
CA PRO A 78 2.61 19.01 -3.75
C PRO A 78 2.05 17.66 -4.20
N ALA A 79 1.91 16.71 -3.26
CA ALA A 79 1.38 15.39 -3.53
C ALA A 79 -0.11 15.42 -3.95
N SER A 80 -0.93 16.26 -3.31
CA SER A 80 -2.34 16.45 -3.70
C SER A 80 -2.51 17.27 -4.97
N ALA A 81 -1.50 18.06 -5.38
CA ALA A 81 -1.54 18.81 -6.65
C ALA A 81 -1.56 17.90 -7.89
N MET A 82 -1.19 16.62 -7.73
CA MET A 82 -1.31 15.61 -8.76
C MET A 82 -2.74 15.10 -8.95
N LEU A 83 -3.66 15.49 -8.07
CA LEU A 83 -5.06 15.08 -8.08
C LEU A 83 -5.96 16.17 -8.69
N PRO A 84 -7.16 15.80 -9.16
CA PRO A 84 -8.16 16.78 -9.54
C PRO A 84 -8.42 17.78 -8.41
N PRO A 85 -8.71 19.06 -8.73
CA PRO A 85 -9.04 20.07 -7.73
C PRO A 85 -10.16 19.58 -6.79
N GLY A 86 -9.94 19.71 -5.49
CA GLY A 86 -10.89 19.27 -4.46
C GLY A 86 -10.82 17.78 -4.10
N SER A 87 -9.93 17.00 -4.72
CA SER A 87 -9.65 15.62 -4.32
C SER A 87 -8.35 15.52 -3.53
N ASP A 88 -8.40 14.86 -2.37
CA ASP A 88 -7.24 14.45 -1.58
C ASP A 88 -7.00 12.93 -1.65
N THR A 89 -7.80 12.21 -2.43
CA THR A 89 -7.90 10.75 -2.37
C THR A 89 -7.48 10.11 -3.69
N LEU A 90 -6.63 9.10 -3.60
CA LEU A 90 -6.29 8.17 -4.67
C LEU A 90 -6.88 6.81 -4.39
N GLN A 91 -7.42 6.16 -5.43
CA GLN A 91 -7.98 4.81 -5.39
C GLN A 91 -7.19 3.89 -6.31
N GLY A 92 -7.28 2.58 -6.08
CA GLY A 92 -6.65 1.58 -6.94
C GLY A 92 -5.11 1.56 -6.86
N VAL A 93 -4.51 2.13 -5.81
CA VAL A 93 -3.05 2.21 -5.67
C VAL A 93 -2.49 0.81 -5.42
N CYS A 94 -1.66 0.31 -6.33
CA CYS A 94 -1.03 -0.99 -6.19
C CYS A 94 0.38 -0.85 -5.62
N ILE A 95 0.64 -1.50 -4.48
CA ILE A 95 1.95 -1.45 -3.83
C ILE A 95 2.87 -2.62 -4.26
N ALA A 96 2.35 -3.57 -5.05
CA ALA A 96 3.11 -4.70 -5.59
C ALA A 96 3.83 -4.38 -6.91
N GLY A 97 3.84 -3.11 -7.34
CA GLY A 97 4.73 -2.62 -8.40
C GLY A 97 4.21 -2.68 -9.84
N CYS A 98 2.89 -2.67 -10.09
CA CYS A 98 2.38 -2.39 -11.45
C CYS A 98 2.13 -0.90 -11.71
N SER A 99 2.33 -0.03 -10.72
CA SER A 99 2.14 1.41 -10.82
C SER A 99 3.24 2.15 -10.08
N ASN A 100 3.72 3.25 -10.65
CA ASN A 100 4.69 4.15 -10.02
C ASN A 100 4.05 5.25 -9.16
N ILE A 101 2.76 5.14 -8.83
CA ILE A 101 2.03 6.18 -8.08
C ILE A 101 2.71 6.47 -6.74
N LEU A 102 3.09 5.43 -5.99
CA LEU A 102 3.77 5.63 -4.70
C LEU A 102 5.15 6.28 -4.85
N GLU A 103 5.89 5.96 -5.91
CA GLU A 103 7.18 6.59 -6.20
C GLU A 103 7.01 8.08 -6.48
N ARG A 104 6.00 8.44 -7.29
CA ARG A 104 5.69 9.85 -7.61
C ARG A 104 5.21 10.66 -6.42
N LEU A 105 4.65 10.01 -5.39
CA LEU A 105 4.19 10.66 -4.16
C LEU A 105 5.29 10.83 -3.09
N GLY A 106 6.41 10.11 -3.25
CA GLY A 106 7.58 10.18 -2.37
C GLY A 106 8.74 11.01 -2.93
N ALA A 107 8.63 11.47 -4.19
CA ALA A 107 9.54 12.43 -4.82
C ALA A 107 9.11 13.87 -4.49
#